data_AF-A0AAC9VAD8-F1
#
_entry.id   AF-A0AAC9VAD8-F1
#
_cell.length_a   1.000
_cell.length_b   1.000
_cell.length_c   1.000
_cell.angle_alpha   90.00
_cell.angle_beta   90.00
_cell.angle_gamma   90.00
#
_symmetry.space_group_name_H-M   'P 1'
#
loop_
_entity.id
_entity.type
_entity.pdbx_description
1 polymer ?
#
loop_
_entity_poly.entity_id
_entity_poly.type
_entity_poly.pdbx_seq_one_letter_code
_entity_poly.pdbx_strand_id
1 'polypeptide(L)'
;MQLRGFIVPISVCALLLTACSGAPSERGATAVPASSAALHGDSNSPAPGTGGGALPSPSPDGQAAPPSKDGMAARAFAENAEGKLVIRPAGPVTEERLGAPSCLGQENDHQWTGSFEAVWQPKDGPEQPVARYEDGFDGDGIIQPDTEPVQMEAVSLGSADLYAFTPQYTDCHALLTYFYVLEGGKAYSVPLVFGEDQTKPLMARLPIGGMETKDGELLLAEGYGAGQDKIDVYHFRYNAASRQLERTATDSHDAARFLEQEKGKTK
;
A
#
# COMPACT_ATOMS: atom_id res chain seq x y z
N MET A 1 -51.03 6.06 -44.19
CA MET A 1 -50.25 5.93 -45.43
C MET A 1 -49.30 7.11 -45.53
N GLN A 2 -48.06 6.88 -45.97
CA GLN A 2 -46.92 7.79 -46.18
C GLN A 2 -45.86 7.82 -45.07
N LEU A 3 -44.92 6.88 -45.21
CA LEU A 3 -43.55 6.93 -44.71
C LEU A 3 -42.73 7.97 -45.50
N ARG A 4 -41.84 8.70 -44.82
CA ARG A 4 -40.64 9.27 -45.44
C ARG A 4 -39.45 9.07 -44.49
N GLY A 5 -38.58 8.14 -44.89
CA GLY A 5 -37.27 7.94 -44.28
C GLY A 5 -36.26 8.96 -44.82
N PHE A 6 -35.27 9.27 -43.99
CA PHE A 6 -34.05 9.94 -44.41
C PHE A 6 -32.87 8.98 -44.21
N ILE A 7 -32.20 8.72 -45.32
CA ILE A 7 -30.94 8.00 -45.45
C ILE A 7 -29.85 9.08 -45.57
N VAL A 8 -28.80 9.00 -44.77
CA VAL A 8 -27.58 9.82 -44.94
C VAL A 8 -26.35 8.91 -44.69
N PRO A 9 -25.25 9.06 -45.45
CA PRO A 9 -24.41 7.94 -45.88
C PRO A 9 -23.20 7.66 -44.98
N ILE A 10 -22.74 6.41 -45.10
CA ILE A 10 -21.50 5.86 -44.59
C ILE A 10 -20.34 6.44 -45.41
N SER A 11 -19.43 7.17 -44.75
CA SER A 11 -18.18 7.62 -45.35
C SER A 11 -17.07 6.60 -45.05
N VAL A 12 -16.79 5.77 -46.04
CA VAL A 12 -15.61 4.87 -46.09
C VAL A 12 -14.42 5.71 -46.55
N CYS A 13 -13.44 5.92 -45.67
CA CYS A 13 -12.11 6.38 -46.06
C CYS A 13 -11.14 5.22 -45.91
N ALA A 14 -10.95 4.49 -47.00
CA ALA A 14 -9.82 3.60 -47.21
C ALA A 14 -8.73 4.43 -47.92
N LEU A 15 -7.54 4.49 -47.34
CA LEU A 15 -6.36 4.97 -48.06
C LEU A 15 -5.18 4.04 -47.79
N LEU A 16 -4.62 3.61 -48.90
CA LEU A 16 -3.65 2.56 -49.10
C LEU A 16 -2.22 3.03 -48.74
N LEU A 17 -1.49 2.09 -48.14
CA LEU A 17 -0.09 1.70 -48.41
C LEU A 17 0.93 2.79 -48.77
N THR A 18 1.99 2.87 -47.96
CA THR A 18 3.34 3.08 -48.49
C THR A 18 4.35 2.29 -47.67
N ALA A 19 4.91 1.26 -48.33
CA ALA A 19 6.04 0.48 -47.84
C ALA A 19 7.33 1.26 -48.03
N CYS A 20 8.23 1.21 -47.04
CA CYS A 20 9.64 1.53 -47.21
C CYS A 20 10.46 0.42 -46.54
N SER A 21 11.06 -0.39 -47.39
CA SER A 21 12.07 -1.40 -47.08
C SER A 21 13.35 -0.70 -46.63
N GLY A 22 13.91 -1.11 -45.48
CA GLY A 22 15.23 -0.72 -45.01
C GLY A 22 15.91 -1.89 -44.31
N ALA A 23 16.94 -2.42 -44.94
CA ALA A 23 17.72 -3.59 -44.54
C ALA A 23 18.64 -3.29 -43.32
N PRO A 24 19.32 -4.31 -42.74
CA PRO A 24 19.78 -4.32 -41.35
C PRO A 24 21.14 -3.63 -41.17
N SER A 25 21.35 -3.07 -39.97
CA SER A 25 22.67 -2.65 -39.50
C SER A 25 23.19 -3.67 -38.50
N GLU A 26 24.03 -4.60 -38.97
CA GLU A 26 25.01 -5.28 -38.12
C GLU A 26 26.08 -4.30 -37.67
N ARG A 27 26.28 -4.20 -36.35
CA ARG A 27 27.49 -3.82 -35.60
C ARG A 27 27.05 -3.95 -34.13
N GLY A 28 27.57 -4.86 -33.34
CA GLY A 28 28.97 -5.19 -33.15
C GLY A 28 29.25 -4.96 -31.67
N ALA A 29 29.42 -6.06 -30.94
CA ALA A 29 30.12 -6.23 -29.67
C ALA A 29 30.16 -5.05 -28.68
N THR A 30 29.66 -5.27 -27.46
CA THR A 30 30.56 -5.54 -26.32
C THR A 30 29.77 -6.11 -25.16
N ALA A 31 30.14 -7.33 -24.75
CA ALA A 31 29.78 -7.90 -23.46
C ALA A 31 30.33 -7.00 -22.36
N VAL A 32 29.46 -6.59 -21.43
CA VAL A 32 29.86 -5.99 -20.17
C VAL A 32 30.34 -7.13 -19.26
N PRO A 33 31.58 -7.11 -18.76
CA PRO A 33 32.01 -8.08 -17.77
C PRO A 33 31.30 -7.81 -16.44
N ALA A 34 30.68 -8.85 -15.90
CA ALA A 34 30.31 -8.91 -14.49
C ALA A 34 31.60 -8.76 -13.65
N SER A 35 31.70 -7.65 -12.93
CA SER A 35 32.81 -7.44 -12.00
C SER A 35 32.44 -8.08 -10.66
N SER A 36 33.06 -9.23 -10.40
CA SER A 36 33.18 -9.81 -9.06
C SER A 36 33.92 -8.84 -8.14
N ALA A 37 33.29 -8.45 -7.04
CA ALA A 37 33.99 -8.02 -5.84
C ALA A 37 33.59 -8.96 -4.71
N ALA A 38 34.35 -10.05 -4.59
CA ALA A 38 34.48 -10.77 -3.34
C ALA A 38 35.20 -9.86 -2.34
N LEU A 39 34.59 -9.62 -1.19
CA LEU A 39 35.31 -9.14 0.00
C LEU A 39 35.49 -10.32 0.94
N HIS A 40 36.61 -11.02 0.75
CA HIS A 40 37.29 -11.71 1.85
C HIS A 40 38.02 -10.66 2.68
N GLY A 41 37.64 -10.55 3.95
CA GLY A 41 38.39 -9.87 4.98
C GLY A 41 38.58 -10.82 6.15
N ASP A 42 39.48 -11.79 5.99
CA ASP A 42 40.10 -12.45 7.13
C ASP A 42 41.14 -11.48 7.72
N SER A 43 41.01 -11.17 9.01
CA SER A 43 42.15 -10.76 9.82
C SER A 43 41.94 -11.19 11.26
N ASN A 44 42.97 -11.91 11.69
CA ASN A 44 43.07 -12.74 12.86
C ASN A 44 43.87 -11.99 13.94
N SER A 45 43.54 -12.26 15.21
CA SER A 45 44.32 -12.04 16.46
C SER A 45 44.18 -10.71 17.23
N PRO A 46 44.46 -10.69 18.55
CA PRO A 46 44.35 -11.75 19.57
C PRO A 46 43.54 -11.31 20.82
N ALA A 47 43.13 -12.31 21.62
CA ALA A 47 42.60 -12.14 22.98
C ALA A 47 43.65 -11.53 23.94
N PRO A 48 43.22 -10.82 25.00
CA PRO A 48 43.13 -11.50 26.31
C PRO A 48 41.99 -11.00 27.21
N GLY A 49 41.58 -11.82 28.18
CA GLY A 49 40.88 -11.31 29.37
C GLY A 49 39.77 -12.21 29.90
N THR A 50 40.16 -13.20 30.69
CA THR A 50 39.33 -14.00 31.58
C THR A 50 38.49 -13.13 32.51
N GLY A 51 37.16 -13.16 32.34
CA GLY A 51 36.20 -12.55 33.25
C GLY A 51 35.01 -13.49 33.42
N GLY A 52 34.99 -14.25 34.52
CA GLY A 52 33.87 -15.08 34.90
C GLY A 52 32.66 -14.22 35.21
N GLY A 53 31.68 -14.22 34.30
CA GLY A 53 30.34 -13.71 34.52
C GLY A 53 29.38 -14.74 33.95
N ALA A 54 28.58 -15.35 34.82
CA ALA A 54 27.60 -16.36 34.46
C ALA A 54 26.67 -15.83 33.36
N LEU A 55 26.55 -16.58 32.27
CA LEU A 55 25.50 -16.40 31.28
C LEU A 55 24.15 -16.49 32.00
N PRO A 56 23.26 -15.49 31.91
CA PRO A 56 21.88 -15.69 32.31
C PRO A 56 21.28 -16.77 31.41
N SER A 57 20.78 -17.83 32.04
CA SER A 57 20.02 -18.89 31.39
C SER A 57 18.85 -18.31 30.60
N PRO A 58 18.45 -18.92 29.47
CA PRO A 58 17.21 -18.56 28.80
C PRO A 58 16.05 -18.80 29.77
N SER A 59 15.34 -17.73 30.15
CA SER A 59 14.12 -17.83 30.93
C SER A 59 13.08 -18.64 30.15
N PRO A 60 12.50 -19.70 30.71
CA PRO A 60 11.49 -20.54 30.04
C PRO A 60 10.07 -19.97 30.14
N ASP A 61 9.92 -18.65 30.24
CA ASP A 61 8.63 -17.99 30.45
C ASP A 61 8.23 -17.06 29.29
N GLY A 62 8.60 -17.46 28.06
CA GLY A 62 7.88 -17.05 26.86
C GLY A 62 6.52 -17.74 26.80
N GLN A 63 5.66 -17.45 27.79
CA GLN A 63 4.25 -17.78 27.70
C GLN A 63 3.66 -16.89 26.61
N ALA A 64 3.64 -17.45 25.40
CA ALA A 64 2.73 -17.02 24.35
C ALA A 64 1.36 -16.81 25.02
N ALA A 65 0.88 -15.56 24.99
CA ALA A 65 -0.47 -15.28 25.40
C ALA A 65 -1.38 -16.24 24.63
N PRO A 66 -2.34 -16.91 25.28
CA PRO A 66 -3.26 -17.77 24.57
C PRO A 66 -3.93 -16.94 23.48
N PRO A 67 -3.92 -17.38 22.21
CA PRO A 67 -4.59 -16.65 21.14
C PRO A 67 -6.03 -16.39 21.57
N SER A 68 -6.50 -15.15 21.35
CA SER A 68 -7.91 -14.84 21.52
C SER A 68 -8.72 -15.92 20.77
N LYS A 69 -9.79 -16.40 21.41
CA LYS A 69 -10.46 -17.67 21.03
C LYS A 69 -10.92 -17.74 19.58
N ASP A 70 -10.99 -16.62 18.88
CA ASP A 70 -11.35 -16.57 17.48
C ASP A 70 -10.32 -15.71 16.75
N GLY A 71 -9.28 -16.33 16.18
CA GLY A 71 -8.40 -15.71 15.18
C GLY A 71 -9.15 -15.29 13.90
N MET A 72 -10.36 -14.78 14.04
CA MET A 72 -11.31 -14.23 13.09
C MET A 72 -11.73 -12.80 13.49
N ALA A 73 -11.22 -12.26 14.60
CA ALA A 73 -11.51 -10.90 15.04
C ALA A 73 -11.04 -9.88 13.99
N ALA A 74 -11.92 -8.95 13.63
CA ALA A 74 -11.62 -7.82 12.75
C ALA A 74 -10.36 -7.08 13.22
N ARG A 75 -9.45 -6.72 12.33
CA ARG A 75 -8.26 -5.89 12.61
C ARG A 75 -8.44 -4.45 12.14
N ALA A 76 -9.28 -4.23 11.14
CA ALA A 76 -9.69 -2.89 10.75
C ALA A 76 -11.12 -2.88 10.24
N PHE A 77 -11.74 -1.70 10.25
CA PHE A 77 -13.07 -1.54 9.69
C PHE A 77 -13.34 -0.13 9.14
N ALA A 78 -14.26 -0.07 8.19
CA ALA A 78 -14.93 1.14 7.74
C ALA A 78 -16.43 0.89 7.80
N GLU A 79 -17.24 1.89 8.11
CA GLU A 79 -18.70 1.73 8.18
C GLU A 79 -19.42 2.98 7.69
N ASN A 80 -20.57 2.76 7.05
CA ASN A 80 -21.51 3.79 6.65
C ASN A 80 -22.94 3.33 6.95
N ALA A 81 -23.95 4.09 6.53
CA ALA A 81 -25.35 3.75 6.78
C ALA A 81 -25.81 2.43 6.13
N GLU A 82 -25.08 1.92 5.13
CA GLU A 82 -25.42 0.75 4.33
C GLU A 82 -24.74 -0.54 4.84
N GLY A 83 -23.69 -0.44 5.66
CA GLY A 83 -22.99 -1.60 6.19
C GLY A 83 -21.58 -1.31 6.71
N LYS A 84 -20.79 -2.38 6.84
CA LYS A 84 -19.44 -2.35 7.42
C LYS A 84 -18.46 -3.16 6.56
N LEU A 85 -17.35 -2.54 6.16
CA LEU A 85 -16.20 -3.23 5.60
C LEU A 85 -15.28 -3.66 6.75
N VAL A 86 -14.79 -4.89 6.72
CA VAL A 86 -13.95 -5.46 7.76
C VAL A 86 -12.71 -6.10 7.13
N ILE A 87 -11.53 -5.82 7.68
CA ILE A 87 -10.32 -6.61 7.47
C ILE A 87 -10.24 -7.63 8.58
N ARG A 88 -10.18 -8.92 8.25
CA ARG A 88 -10.07 -10.01 9.24
C ARG A 88 -9.15 -11.12 8.73
N PRO A 89 -8.62 -11.97 9.61
CA PRO A 89 -7.91 -13.17 9.17
C PRO A 89 -8.77 -14.05 8.26
N ALA A 90 -8.16 -14.58 7.21
CA ALA A 90 -8.77 -15.50 6.25
C ALA A 90 -8.40 -16.98 6.52
N GLY A 91 -7.71 -17.22 7.63
CA GLY A 91 -7.13 -18.49 8.08
C GLY A 91 -6.38 -18.30 9.40
N PRO A 92 -5.58 -19.28 9.84
CA PRO A 92 -4.73 -19.13 11.01
C PRO A 92 -3.76 -17.95 10.86
N VAL A 93 -3.62 -17.15 11.91
CA VAL A 93 -2.66 -16.06 12.02
C VAL A 93 -1.81 -16.25 13.27
N THR A 94 -0.57 -15.80 13.22
CA THR A 94 0.31 -15.68 14.38
C THR A 94 0.16 -14.28 14.94
N GLU A 95 0.02 -14.17 16.26
CA GLU A 95 0.09 -12.91 17.00
C GLU A 95 1.32 -12.92 17.90
N GLU A 96 2.16 -11.90 17.78
CA GLU A 96 3.32 -11.70 18.65
C GLU A 96 3.49 -10.23 19.02
N ARG A 97 4.29 -9.96 20.06
CA ARG A 97 4.73 -8.59 20.35
C ARG A 97 5.99 -8.31 19.55
N LEU A 98 6.19 -7.06 19.12
CA LEU A 98 7.44 -6.68 18.41
C LEU A 98 8.70 -6.96 19.26
N GLY A 99 8.60 -6.89 20.58
CA GLY A 99 9.67 -7.28 21.52
C GLY A 99 10.82 -6.26 21.63
N ALA A 100 10.92 -5.30 20.72
CA ALA A 100 11.77 -4.13 20.82
C ALA A 100 11.19 -2.96 20.02
N PRO A 101 11.45 -1.70 20.40
CA PRO A 101 11.03 -0.55 19.60
C PRO A 101 11.74 -0.53 18.26
N SER A 102 11.01 -0.15 17.20
CA SER A 102 11.52 -0.03 15.83
C SER A 102 10.81 1.09 15.08
N CYS A 103 11.13 1.25 13.79
CA CYS A 103 10.37 2.14 12.89
C CYS A 103 8.89 1.76 12.77
N LEU A 104 8.58 0.47 12.93
CA LEU A 104 7.25 -0.10 12.77
C LEU A 104 6.37 -0.03 14.03
N GLY A 105 6.95 0.29 15.19
CA GLY A 105 6.18 0.36 16.43
C GLY A 105 7.00 0.30 17.71
N GLN A 106 6.30 0.27 18.85
CA GLN A 106 6.86 0.08 20.19
C GLN A 106 7.05 -1.40 20.51
N GLU A 107 7.87 -1.70 21.52
CA GLU A 107 8.16 -3.09 21.94
C GLU A 107 6.90 -3.91 22.27
N ASN A 108 5.86 -3.24 22.76
CA ASN A 108 4.61 -3.86 23.17
C ASN A 108 3.57 -3.81 22.05
N ASP A 109 3.85 -3.34 20.85
CA ASP A 109 2.86 -3.40 19.78
C ASP A 109 2.67 -4.85 19.33
N HIS A 110 1.46 -5.15 18.86
CA HIS A 110 1.08 -6.46 18.36
C HIS A 110 1.34 -6.54 16.87
N GLN A 111 1.93 -7.65 16.43
CA GLN A 111 2.12 -8.00 15.04
C GLN A 111 1.28 -9.24 14.72
N TRP A 112 0.46 -9.16 13.67
CA TRP A 112 -0.27 -10.30 13.13
C TRP A 112 0.23 -10.66 11.74
N THR A 113 0.67 -11.91 11.59
CA THR A 113 1.15 -12.46 10.31
C THR A 113 0.28 -13.65 9.88
N GLY A 114 0.04 -13.75 8.57
CA GLY A 114 -0.82 -14.77 7.95
C GLY A 114 -1.74 -14.15 6.90
N SER A 115 -2.69 -14.95 6.42
CA SER A 115 -3.61 -14.52 5.37
C SER A 115 -4.76 -13.68 5.92
N PHE A 116 -5.12 -12.61 5.20
CA PHE A 116 -6.24 -11.73 5.55
C PHE A 116 -7.23 -11.59 4.39
N GLU A 117 -8.43 -11.15 4.70
CA GLU A 117 -9.45 -10.78 3.73
C GLU A 117 -10.12 -9.46 4.11
N ALA A 118 -10.52 -8.72 3.10
CA ALA A 118 -11.47 -7.62 3.21
C ALA A 118 -12.86 -8.13 2.83
N VAL A 119 -13.82 -7.96 3.73
CA VAL A 119 -15.20 -8.45 3.57
C VAL A 119 -16.18 -7.32 3.84
N TRP A 120 -17.14 -7.16 2.95
CA TRP A 120 -18.27 -6.26 3.12
C TRP A 120 -19.41 -6.98 3.82
N GLN A 121 -19.89 -6.38 4.91
CA GLN A 121 -21.02 -6.83 5.70
C GLN A 121 -22.16 -5.81 5.46
N PRO A 122 -23.00 -6.01 4.44
CA PRO A 122 -24.14 -5.12 4.22
C PRO A 122 -25.08 -5.21 5.43
N LYS A 123 -25.76 -4.11 5.74
CA LYS A 123 -26.79 -4.08 6.79
C LYS A 123 -27.90 -5.10 6.53
N ASP A 124 -28.28 -5.23 5.27
CA ASP A 124 -29.27 -6.17 4.78
C ASP A 124 -28.65 -7.06 3.70
N GLY A 125 -28.39 -8.33 4.03
CA GLY A 125 -27.92 -9.32 3.07
C GLY A 125 -26.73 -10.14 3.56
N PRO A 126 -26.21 -11.04 2.70
CA PRO A 126 -25.04 -11.84 3.03
C PRO A 126 -23.75 -11.03 2.91
N GLU A 127 -22.72 -11.44 3.65
CA GLU A 127 -21.36 -10.95 3.48
C GLU A 127 -20.87 -11.12 2.03
N GLN A 128 -20.03 -10.19 1.56
CA GLN A 128 -19.45 -10.19 0.22
C GLN A 128 -17.93 -10.03 0.29
N PRO A 129 -17.16 -10.89 -0.39
CA PRO A 129 -15.71 -10.73 -0.46
C PRO A 129 -15.33 -9.48 -1.27
N VAL A 130 -14.32 -8.74 -0.80
CA VAL A 130 -13.82 -7.52 -1.44
C VAL A 130 -12.39 -7.74 -1.95
N ALA A 131 -11.52 -8.25 -1.09
CA ALA A 131 -10.13 -8.54 -1.43
C ALA A 131 -9.57 -9.66 -0.54
N ARG A 132 -8.50 -10.31 -0.99
CA ARG A 132 -7.79 -11.36 -0.26
C ARG A 132 -6.28 -11.12 -0.33
N TYR A 133 -5.62 -11.33 0.80
CA TYR A 133 -4.20 -11.06 1.04
C TYR A 133 -3.57 -12.36 1.53
N GLU A 134 -3.26 -13.27 0.60
CA GLU A 134 -2.83 -14.65 0.93
C GLU A 134 -1.51 -14.65 1.71
N ASP A 135 -0.57 -13.80 1.31
CA ASP A 135 0.74 -13.65 1.94
C ASP A 135 0.75 -12.54 3.02
N GLY A 136 -0.44 -12.09 3.44
CA GLY A 136 -0.61 -10.94 4.33
C GLY A 136 -0.37 -9.60 3.64
N PHE A 137 0.02 -8.61 4.43
CA PHE A 137 0.29 -7.24 3.97
C PHE A 137 1.81 -7.02 3.92
N ASP A 138 2.40 -7.04 2.72
CA ASP A 138 3.82 -6.77 2.39
C ASP A 138 4.86 -7.22 3.45
N GLY A 139 4.77 -8.49 3.86
CA GLY A 139 5.80 -9.20 4.65
C GLY A 139 5.71 -9.00 6.16
N ASP A 140 5.50 -7.77 6.64
CA ASP A 140 5.47 -7.47 8.08
C ASP A 140 4.08 -7.63 8.72
N GLY A 141 3.04 -7.85 7.90
CA GLY A 141 1.69 -8.09 8.39
C GLY A 141 0.99 -6.83 8.90
N ILE A 142 0.09 -7.00 9.87
CA ILE A 142 -0.60 -5.90 10.54
C ILE A 142 0.11 -5.61 11.86
N ILE A 143 0.44 -4.35 12.14
CA ILE A 143 1.06 -3.91 13.39
C ILE A 143 0.17 -2.84 14.03
N GLN A 144 -0.27 -3.07 15.28
CA GLN A 144 -1.17 -2.16 16.01
C GLN A 144 -0.76 -2.04 17.49
N PRO A 145 -1.02 -0.90 18.14
CA PRO A 145 -0.69 -0.69 19.56
C PRO A 145 -1.44 -1.64 20.52
N ASP A 146 -2.65 -2.05 20.14
CA ASP A 146 -3.52 -2.90 20.94
C ASP A 146 -4.27 -3.90 20.06
N THR A 147 -5.06 -4.79 20.68
CA THR A 147 -5.82 -5.83 19.99
C THR A 147 -7.16 -5.35 19.42
N GLU A 148 -7.50 -4.07 19.50
CA GLU A 148 -8.78 -3.57 19.00
C GLU A 148 -8.74 -3.33 17.48
N PRO A 149 -9.88 -3.51 16.77
CA PRO A 149 -9.95 -3.17 15.37
C PRO A 149 -9.76 -1.65 15.16
N VAL A 150 -8.89 -1.28 14.23
CA VAL A 150 -8.66 0.14 13.88
C VAL A 150 -9.72 0.63 12.88
N GLN A 151 -10.30 1.79 13.14
CA GLN A 151 -11.16 2.45 12.17
C GLN A 151 -10.31 3.02 11.01
N MET A 152 -10.66 2.69 9.78
CA MET A 152 -10.01 3.21 8.58
C MET A 152 -10.19 4.73 8.48
N GLU A 153 -9.15 5.42 8.00
CA GLU A 153 -9.21 6.87 7.80
C GLU A 153 -10.11 7.18 6.60
N ALA A 154 -11.15 7.97 6.83
CA ALA A 154 -12.10 8.36 5.79
C ALA A 154 -11.68 9.67 5.12
N VAL A 155 -11.74 9.68 3.79
CA VAL A 155 -11.40 10.82 2.95
C VAL A 155 -12.51 11.04 1.92
N SER A 156 -13.20 12.18 2.00
CA SER A 156 -14.26 12.52 1.05
C SER A 156 -13.67 13.11 -0.24
N LEU A 157 -13.96 12.46 -1.36
CA LEU A 157 -13.53 12.83 -2.71
C LEU A 157 -14.75 13.02 -3.61
N GLY A 158 -15.21 14.26 -3.71
CA GLY A 158 -16.44 14.58 -4.41
C GLY A 158 -17.64 13.97 -3.69
N SER A 159 -18.30 12.99 -4.31
CA SER A 159 -19.45 12.28 -3.74
C SER A 159 -19.10 10.90 -3.17
N ALA A 160 -17.84 10.49 -3.23
CA ALA A 160 -17.37 9.20 -2.73
C ALA A 160 -16.59 9.39 -1.43
N ASP A 161 -16.86 8.53 -0.45
CA ASP A 161 -16.01 8.40 0.72
C ASP A 161 -15.02 7.26 0.47
N LEU A 162 -13.74 7.61 0.37
CA LEU A 162 -12.66 6.65 0.35
C LEU A 162 -12.24 6.32 1.78
N TYR A 163 -11.92 5.06 2.03
CA TYR A 163 -11.44 4.57 3.31
C TYR A 163 -10.05 3.99 3.13
N ALA A 164 -9.09 4.53 3.85
CA ALA A 164 -7.70 4.11 3.80
C ALA A 164 -7.40 3.15 4.95
N PHE A 165 -6.81 2.02 4.60
CA PHE A 165 -6.26 1.06 5.54
C PHE A 165 -4.74 1.04 5.42
N THR A 166 -4.08 1.34 6.54
CA THR A 166 -2.62 1.24 6.67
C THR A 166 -2.32 0.12 7.67
N PRO A 167 -1.83 -1.05 7.23
CA PRO A 167 -1.59 -2.20 8.10
C PRO A 167 -0.61 -1.94 9.24
N GLN A 168 0.33 -1.01 9.03
CA GLN A 168 1.34 -0.58 9.99
C GLN A 168 1.08 0.89 10.27
N TYR A 169 0.85 1.29 11.53
CA TYR A 169 0.48 2.67 11.84
C TYR A 169 1.67 3.64 11.88
N THR A 170 2.90 3.12 11.88
CA THR A 170 4.15 3.88 11.82
C THR A 170 5.15 3.16 10.91
N ASP A 171 6.01 3.95 10.27
CA ASP A 171 7.20 3.50 9.55
C ASP A 171 8.18 4.69 9.44
N CYS A 172 9.46 4.42 9.16
CA CYS A 172 10.47 5.47 8.98
C CYS A 172 10.51 6.05 7.55
N HIS A 173 10.01 5.29 6.58
CA HIS A 173 10.16 5.57 5.15
C HIS A 173 8.82 5.74 4.46
N ALA A 174 7.93 4.75 4.61
CA ALA A 174 6.64 4.72 3.94
C ALA A 174 5.59 3.91 4.69
N LEU A 175 4.39 4.45 4.76
CA LEU A 175 3.19 3.75 5.20
C LEU A 175 2.49 3.13 3.99
N LEU A 176 2.42 1.81 3.94
CA LEU A 176 1.69 1.11 2.89
C LEU A 176 0.19 1.27 3.12
N THR A 177 -0.52 1.84 2.16
CA THR A 177 -1.91 2.25 2.31
C THR A 177 -2.77 1.70 1.17
N TYR A 178 -3.79 0.93 1.54
CA TYR A 178 -4.81 0.39 0.66
C TYR A 178 -6.05 1.28 0.73
N PHE A 179 -6.76 1.40 -0.39
CA PHE A 179 -7.98 2.21 -0.46
C PHE A 179 -9.18 1.35 -0.78
N TYR A 180 -10.31 1.72 -0.17
CA TYR A 180 -11.61 1.15 -0.44
C TYR A 180 -12.64 2.25 -0.61
N VAL A 181 -13.74 1.92 -1.28
CA VAL A 181 -14.92 2.79 -1.36
C VAL A 181 -16.15 1.99 -0.96
N LEU A 182 -17.07 2.63 -0.24
CA LEU A 182 -18.37 2.09 0.11
C LEU A 182 -19.43 2.85 -0.71
N GLU A 183 -20.00 2.21 -1.72
CA GLU A 183 -20.93 2.84 -2.66
C GLU A 183 -22.02 1.88 -3.12
N GLY A 184 -23.28 2.32 -3.08
CA GLY A 184 -24.42 1.59 -3.64
C GLY A 184 -24.68 0.25 -2.95
N GLY A 185 -24.52 0.20 -1.63
CA GLY A 185 -24.71 -1.00 -0.81
C GLY A 185 -23.59 -2.05 -0.95
N LYS A 186 -22.44 -1.65 -1.48
CA LYS A 186 -21.29 -2.53 -1.76
C LYS A 186 -19.98 -1.87 -1.36
N ALA A 187 -18.93 -2.67 -1.21
CA ALA A 187 -17.57 -2.19 -1.04
C ALA A 187 -16.66 -2.67 -2.18
N TYR A 188 -15.68 -1.86 -2.53
CA TYR A 188 -14.70 -2.15 -3.56
C TYR A 188 -13.31 -1.75 -3.11
N SER A 189 -12.30 -2.54 -3.47
CA SER A 189 -10.91 -2.07 -3.44
C SER A 189 -10.70 -1.04 -4.56
N VAL A 190 -9.88 -0.04 -4.27
CA VAL A 190 -9.62 1.08 -5.17
C VAL A 190 -8.12 1.10 -5.49
N PRO A 191 -7.70 0.55 -6.63
CA PRO A 191 -6.30 0.61 -7.04
C PRO A 191 -5.95 2.02 -7.53
N LEU A 192 -4.65 2.33 -7.53
CA LEU A 192 -4.08 3.58 -7.99
C LEU A 192 -3.46 3.41 -9.37
N VAL A 193 -3.85 4.26 -10.32
CA VAL A 193 -3.34 4.28 -11.69
C VAL A 193 -2.40 5.45 -11.86
N PHE A 194 -1.12 5.17 -12.07
CA PHE A 194 -0.05 6.15 -12.28
C PHE A 194 0.21 6.44 -13.76
N GLY A 195 -0.44 5.73 -14.68
CA GLY A 195 -0.26 5.87 -16.13
C GLY A 195 -0.84 4.67 -16.88
N GLU A 196 -0.68 4.62 -18.20
CA GLU A 196 -1.34 3.64 -19.07
C GLU A 196 -1.13 2.17 -18.64
N ASP A 197 0.06 1.83 -18.12
CA ASP A 197 0.40 0.45 -17.73
C ASP A 197 0.85 0.31 -16.27
N GLN A 198 0.66 1.35 -15.44
CA GLN A 198 1.11 1.32 -14.04
C GLN A 198 -0.07 1.44 -13.09
N THR A 199 -0.61 0.28 -12.70
CA THR A 199 -1.63 0.17 -11.65
C THR A 199 -1.03 -0.50 -10.42
N LYS A 200 -1.19 0.12 -9.25
CA LYS A 200 -0.76 -0.43 -7.96
C LYS A 200 -1.96 -0.65 -7.05
N PRO A 201 -2.01 -1.74 -6.28
CA PRO A 201 -3.11 -2.00 -5.35
C PRO A 201 -3.04 -1.13 -4.08
N LEU A 202 -1.90 -0.49 -3.85
CA LEU A 202 -1.59 0.30 -2.66
C LEU A 202 -0.63 1.44 -3.00
N MET A 203 -0.51 2.39 -2.08
CA MET A 203 0.46 3.47 -2.11
C MET A 203 1.42 3.35 -0.93
N ALA A 204 2.72 3.47 -1.18
CA ALA A 204 3.71 3.71 -0.15
C ALA A 204 3.78 5.21 0.10
N ARG A 205 3.07 5.72 1.11
CA ARG A 205 2.96 7.17 1.39
C ARG A 205 3.89 7.61 2.50
N LEU A 206 4.25 8.89 2.53
CA LEU A 206 4.98 9.46 3.65
C LEU A 206 4.25 9.28 4.99
N PRO A 207 4.95 8.88 6.06
CA PRO A 207 4.37 8.76 7.40
C PRO A 207 3.90 10.10 7.99
N ILE A 208 4.49 11.21 7.54
CA ILE A 208 4.13 12.58 7.95
C ILE A 208 3.28 13.25 6.86
N GLY A 209 2.35 14.13 7.24
CA GLY A 209 1.57 14.95 6.30
C GLY A 209 0.14 14.49 6.02
N GLY A 210 -0.31 13.36 6.58
CA GLY A 210 -1.71 12.88 6.46
C GLY A 210 -2.15 12.63 5.01
N MET A 211 -3.46 12.49 4.80
CA MET A 211 -4.07 12.49 3.47
C MET A 211 -4.80 13.82 3.24
N GLU A 212 -4.31 14.62 2.29
CA GLU A 212 -4.91 15.91 1.97
C GLU A 212 -5.87 15.77 0.80
N THR A 213 -7.00 16.49 0.87
CA THR A 213 -7.88 16.68 -0.29
C THR A 213 -7.89 18.13 -0.72
N LYS A 214 -7.78 18.36 -2.03
CA LYS A 214 -7.78 19.70 -2.60
C LYS A 214 -8.38 19.67 -3.99
N ASP A 215 -9.32 20.57 -4.26
CA ASP A 215 -9.96 20.72 -5.58
C ASP A 215 -10.57 19.40 -6.12
N GLY A 216 -11.06 18.54 -5.23
CA GLY A 216 -11.62 17.23 -5.57
C GLY A 216 -10.58 16.16 -5.90
N GLU A 217 -9.32 16.39 -5.55
CA GLU A 217 -8.21 15.45 -5.70
C GLU A 217 -7.67 15.01 -4.35
N LEU A 218 -7.15 13.79 -4.31
CA LEU A 218 -6.42 13.22 -3.19
C LEU A 218 -4.94 13.44 -3.43
N LEU A 219 -4.28 14.11 -2.50
CA LEU A 219 -2.85 14.39 -2.56
C LEU A 219 -2.12 13.42 -1.64
N LEU A 220 -1.26 12.59 -2.22
CA LEU A 220 -0.45 11.61 -1.49
C LEU A 220 1.03 11.85 -1.77
N ALA A 221 1.77 12.25 -0.74
CA ALA A 221 3.22 12.31 -0.80
C ALA A 221 3.82 10.90 -0.75
N GLU A 222 4.75 10.59 -1.65
CA GLU A 222 5.42 9.29 -1.73
C GLU A 222 6.34 9.04 -0.53
N GLY A 223 6.44 7.79 -0.11
CA GLY A 223 7.42 7.35 0.87
C GLY A 223 8.85 7.76 0.49
N TYR A 224 9.66 8.02 1.52
CA TYR A 224 10.98 8.59 1.38
C TYR A 224 12.08 7.65 1.89
N GLY A 225 13.00 7.28 1.00
CA GLY A 225 14.13 6.40 1.29
C GLY A 225 15.46 7.15 1.45
N ALA A 226 16.45 6.49 2.03
CA ALA A 226 17.80 7.04 2.16
C ALA A 226 18.39 7.40 0.77
N GLY A 227 18.93 8.61 0.65
CA GLY A 227 19.59 9.08 -0.57
C GLY A 227 18.64 9.60 -1.66
N GLN A 228 17.34 9.70 -1.39
CA GLN A 228 16.43 10.42 -2.28
C GLN A 228 16.56 11.93 -2.09
N ASP A 229 16.66 12.69 -3.18
CA ASP A 229 16.71 14.16 -3.13
C ASP A 229 15.33 14.79 -3.35
N LYS A 230 14.35 13.99 -3.78
CA LYS A 230 13.01 14.42 -4.14
C LYS A 230 11.94 13.57 -3.48
N ILE A 231 10.82 14.22 -3.19
CA ILE A 231 9.56 13.61 -2.78
C ILE A 231 8.52 14.04 -3.81
N ASP A 232 7.87 13.06 -4.42
CA ASP A 232 6.77 13.29 -5.34
C ASP A 232 5.46 13.31 -4.56
N VAL A 233 4.61 14.30 -4.83
CA VAL A 233 3.23 14.38 -4.37
C VAL A 233 2.34 14.05 -5.55
N TYR A 234 1.64 12.94 -5.46
CA TYR A 234 0.72 12.49 -6.49
C TYR A 234 -0.67 13.04 -6.23
N HIS A 235 -1.28 13.56 -7.29
CA HIS A 235 -2.66 14.00 -7.29
C HIS A 235 -3.52 12.93 -7.93
N PHE A 236 -4.54 12.46 -7.24
CA PHE A 236 -5.46 11.46 -7.75
C PHE A 236 -6.89 11.97 -7.78
N ARG A 237 -7.61 11.62 -8.84
CA ARG A 237 -9.07 11.74 -8.88
C ARG A 237 -9.70 10.36 -8.83
N TYR A 238 -10.79 10.26 -8.08
CA TYR A 238 -11.59 9.05 -8.08
C TYR A 238 -12.45 8.99 -9.35
N ASN A 239 -12.29 7.92 -10.13
CA ASN A 239 -13.16 7.61 -11.26
C ASN A 239 -14.16 6.52 -10.83
N ALA A 240 -15.42 6.90 -10.63
CA ALA A 240 -16.47 5.98 -10.17
C ALA A 240 -16.81 4.86 -11.19
N ALA A 241 -16.61 5.11 -12.49
CA ALA A 241 -16.90 4.13 -13.53
C ALA A 241 -15.88 2.98 -13.53
N SER A 242 -14.60 3.30 -13.36
CA SER A 242 -13.52 2.31 -13.26
C SER A 242 -13.26 1.85 -11.81
N ARG A 243 -13.72 2.62 -10.81
CA ARG A 243 -13.45 2.49 -9.38
C ARG A 243 -11.97 2.57 -9.03
N GLN A 244 -11.29 3.54 -9.62
CA GLN A 244 -9.84 3.71 -9.49
C GLN A 244 -9.51 5.12 -9.05
N LEU A 245 -8.37 5.27 -8.38
CA LEU A 245 -7.71 6.54 -8.19
C LEU A 245 -6.79 6.78 -9.39
N GLU A 246 -7.17 7.68 -10.29
CA GLU A 246 -6.41 8.01 -11.49
C GLU A 246 -5.52 9.22 -11.24
N ARG A 247 -4.20 9.06 -11.45
CA ARG A 247 -3.24 10.14 -11.26
C ARG A 247 -3.48 11.23 -12.31
N THR A 248 -3.73 12.44 -11.85
CA THR A 248 -3.91 13.63 -12.69
C THR A 248 -2.64 14.46 -12.81
N ALA A 249 -1.83 14.50 -11.75
CA ALA A 249 -0.59 15.26 -11.70
C ALA A 249 0.43 14.66 -10.71
N THR A 250 1.68 15.12 -10.83
CA THR A 250 2.76 14.88 -9.88
C THR A 250 3.50 16.19 -9.66
N ASP A 251 3.57 16.63 -8.41
CA ASP A 251 4.43 17.72 -7.98
C ASP A 251 5.69 17.14 -7.34
N SER A 252 6.87 17.53 -7.83
CA SER A 252 8.15 17.03 -7.29
C SER A 252 8.82 18.09 -6.43
N HIS A 253 9.09 17.75 -5.17
CA HIS A 253 9.62 18.66 -4.17
C HIS A 253 11.03 18.27 -3.76
N ASP A 254 11.85 19.25 -3.40
CA ASP A 254 13.07 18.98 -2.65
C ASP A 254 12.74 18.31 -1.32
N ALA A 255 13.32 17.13 -1.07
CA ALA A 255 12.91 16.28 0.04
C ALA A 255 13.14 16.95 1.40
N ALA A 256 14.33 17.51 1.62
CA ALA A 256 14.68 18.13 2.90
C ALA A 256 13.73 19.30 3.23
N ARG A 257 13.43 20.15 2.23
CA ARG A 257 12.51 21.27 2.41
C ARG A 257 11.08 20.82 2.64
N PHE A 258 10.60 19.81 1.92
CA PHE A 258 9.25 19.28 2.06
C PHE A 258 9.02 18.70 3.46
N LEU A 259 9.94 17.85 3.92
CA LEU A 259 9.85 17.22 5.25
C LEU A 259 9.82 18.25 6.39
N GLU A 260 10.60 19.33 6.28
CA GLU A 260 10.59 20.42 7.28
C GLU A 260 9.24 21.16 7.32
N GLN A 261 8.61 21.36 6.16
CA GLN A 261 7.30 21.99 6.05
C GLN A 261 6.21 21.11 6.67
N GLU A 262 6.19 19.82 6.37
CA GLU A 262 5.19 18.89 6.89
C GLU A 262 5.29 18.72 8.42
N LYS A 263 6.52 18.64 8.97
CA LYS A 263 6.73 18.63 10.43
C LYS A 263 6.16 19.86 11.14
N GLY A 264 6.14 21.01 10.45
CA GLY A 264 5.57 22.24 10.96
C GLY A 264 4.04 22.23 11.07
N LYS A 265 3.36 21.38 10.29
CA LYS A 265 1.89 21.29 10.26
C LYS A 265 1.31 20.38 11.34
N THR A 266 2.11 19.49 11.94
CA THR A 266 1.65 18.46 12.90
C THR A 266 1.64 18.92 14.37
N LYS A 267 1.60 20.24 14.61
CA LYS A 267 1.55 20.86 15.95
C LYS A 267 0.19 21.50 16.21
#